data_AF-A0A926VKN3-F1
#
_entry.id   AF-A0A926VKN3-F1
#
_cell.length_a   1.000
_cell.length_b   1.000
_cell.length_c   1.000
_cell.angle_alpha   90.00
_cell.angle_beta   90.00
_cell.angle_gamma   90.00
#
_symmetry.space_group_name_H-M   'P 1'
#
loop_
_entity.id
_entity.type
_entity.pdbx_description
1 polymer ?
#
loop_
_entity_poly.entity_id
_entity_poly.type
_entity_poly.pdbx_seq_one_letter_code
_entity_poly.pdbx_strand_id
1 'polypeptide(L)'
;MQYLIYGLAIYGLVLGAGYFLIFQRLLNLTLQYSKITIDRDNETPDYVKELFKIPVNEIEKLGFQFCCYCQEDNIFGDKHWQVLLFNNNCQTFAQAIMSVLPDRGNQANIYFYTYFEDGVVLLTMNGLVHSIIGEMPATIIQDPYAVTTEEQWQVHQEKLNQLARDKQPRNLSLEAFVESIDSHHSAYINHLLVSKQITRQKGQDLFDIPVLTALKTALKIKRGTSKYTKLLKQRAVRAKMSPIENVEIPVEVEVEAFHILDKWEQRRAKKNLKLWFFIVSLLLFLLSFTAFFNAETLLILIAVLFLHELGHWLAMKLYGYENTSIFFLPFFGAAATGRKDNATLSEKVIVLLAGPLPGLLLGAGIGITMQANGNIHDSNVLFMAISLLVVINYLNLLPIMPLDGGRIVNILLFSRHPYTDVFFKIITVSIFIFAGFGLGEAPLLPLGFLVAITIPSSFRSAKVLQKLQQMRLHQNEDAKNLLASIFHTIKKSGYASLNFAQKYRLAKDIIQRYQESYASLTTRLSLLALYLLSLVGGLVLVVLTFVPLRYLSIIFLNLVR
;
A
#
# COMPACT_ATOMS: atom_id res chain seq x y z
N MET A 1 34.97 -3.70 -4.07
CA MET A 1 34.45 -2.74 -5.07
C MET A 1 33.06 -3.12 -5.58
N GLN A 2 32.84 -4.32 -6.15
CA GLN A 2 31.51 -4.73 -6.69
C GLN A 2 30.37 -4.70 -5.65
N TYR A 3 30.58 -5.21 -4.43
CA TYR A 3 29.57 -5.16 -3.35
C TYR A 3 29.11 -3.75 -2.97
N LEU A 4 29.98 -2.75 -3.14
CA LEU A 4 29.70 -1.35 -2.80
C LEU A 4 28.83 -0.68 -3.87
N ILE A 5 29.03 -1.06 -5.15
CA ILE A 5 28.19 -0.65 -6.27
C ILE A 5 26.77 -1.21 -6.12
N TYR A 6 26.62 -2.46 -5.66
CA TYR A 6 25.30 -3.05 -5.39
C TYR A 6 24.59 -2.38 -4.21
N GLY A 7 25.32 -2.06 -3.13
CA GLY A 7 24.77 -1.28 -2.02
C GLY A 7 24.23 0.07 -2.47
N LEU A 8 24.96 0.77 -3.35
CA LEU A 8 24.54 2.03 -3.96
C LEU A 8 23.35 1.86 -4.92
N ALA A 9 23.32 0.79 -5.72
CA ALA A 9 22.21 0.48 -6.62
C ALA A 9 20.91 0.17 -5.87
N ILE A 10 20.99 -0.67 -4.83
CA ILE A 10 19.86 -0.98 -3.95
C ILE A 10 19.39 0.29 -3.24
N TYR A 11 20.31 1.12 -2.72
CA TYR A 11 19.96 2.39 -2.11
C TYR A 11 19.25 3.34 -3.08
N GLY A 12 19.75 3.44 -4.32
CA GLY A 12 19.12 4.20 -5.40
C GLY A 12 17.71 3.69 -5.73
N LEU A 13 17.53 2.37 -5.82
CA LEU A 13 16.21 1.74 -6.03
C LEU A 13 15.24 2.05 -4.90
N VAL A 14 15.68 1.98 -3.63
CA VAL A 14 14.84 2.31 -2.46
C VAL A 14 14.42 3.78 -2.47
N LEU A 15 15.34 4.70 -2.79
CA LEU A 15 15.01 6.12 -2.91
C LEU A 15 14.03 6.39 -4.06
N GLY A 16 14.25 5.73 -5.20
CA GLY A 16 13.41 5.83 -6.40
C GLY A 16 12.02 5.22 -6.22
N ALA A 17 11.90 4.12 -5.47
CA ALA A 17 10.63 3.42 -5.25
C ALA A 17 9.57 4.33 -4.62
N GLY A 18 9.95 5.14 -3.63
CA GLY A 18 9.01 6.06 -2.99
C GLY A 18 8.48 7.15 -3.94
N TYR A 19 9.34 7.65 -4.83
CA TYR A 19 8.94 8.60 -5.87
C TYR A 19 7.99 7.94 -6.89
N PHE A 20 8.38 6.76 -7.34
CA PHE A 20 7.65 5.96 -8.32
C PHE A 20 6.24 5.61 -7.85
N LEU A 21 6.07 5.23 -6.57
CA LEU A 21 4.75 4.95 -5.99
C LEU A 21 3.83 6.17 -6.00
N ILE A 22 4.36 7.37 -5.71
CA ILE A 22 3.59 8.62 -5.77
C ILE A 22 3.18 8.90 -7.23
N PHE A 23 4.13 8.78 -8.16
CA PHE A 23 3.88 8.95 -9.59
C PHE A 23 2.79 7.99 -10.11
N GLN A 24 2.86 6.72 -9.73
CA GLN A 24 1.86 5.72 -10.10
C GLN A 24 0.47 6.07 -9.54
N ARG A 25 0.39 6.51 -8.29
CA ARG A 25 -0.88 6.92 -7.67
C ARG A 25 -1.50 8.10 -8.41
N LEU A 26 -0.71 9.10 -8.79
CA LEU A 26 -1.18 10.26 -9.56
C LEU A 26 -1.74 9.86 -10.93
N LEU A 27 -1.15 8.88 -11.61
CA LEU A 27 -1.65 8.41 -12.91
C LEU A 27 -2.97 7.63 -12.83
N ASN A 28 -3.27 7.07 -11.67
CA ASN A 28 -4.51 6.37 -11.39
C ASN A 28 -5.54 7.26 -10.67
N LEU A 29 -5.17 8.52 -10.42
CA LEU A 29 -6.04 9.50 -9.82
C LEU A 29 -6.94 10.09 -10.92
N THR A 30 -8.23 10.16 -10.62
CA THR A 30 -9.22 10.86 -11.43
C THR A 30 -9.73 12.01 -10.59
N LEU A 31 -9.76 13.19 -11.19
CA LEU A 31 -10.25 14.41 -10.58
C LEU A 31 -11.68 14.68 -11.03
N GLN A 32 -12.42 15.43 -10.23
CA GLN A 32 -13.77 15.92 -10.51
C GLN A 32 -13.93 17.35 -9.98
N TYR A 33 -15.05 17.99 -10.32
CA TYR A 33 -15.45 19.21 -9.64
C TYR A 33 -15.83 18.90 -8.18
N SER A 34 -15.46 19.79 -7.26
CA SER A 34 -15.89 19.66 -5.87
C SER A 34 -17.32 20.13 -5.71
N LYS A 35 -17.95 19.68 -4.62
CA LYS A 35 -19.22 20.23 -4.17
C LYS A 35 -19.29 20.23 -2.65
N ILE A 36 -19.64 21.36 -2.06
CA ILE A 36 -19.85 21.47 -0.62
C ILE A 36 -21.35 21.56 -0.33
N THR A 37 -21.82 20.73 0.60
CA THR A 37 -23.20 20.74 1.09
C THR A 37 -23.24 21.04 2.57
N ILE A 38 -23.94 22.12 2.94
CA ILE A 38 -24.15 22.52 4.34
C ILE A 38 -25.12 21.52 4.98
N ASP A 39 -24.77 21.02 6.16
CA ASP A 39 -25.68 20.19 6.96
C ASP A 39 -26.73 21.09 7.64
N ARG A 40 -27.92 21.18 7.02
CA ARG A 40 -29.04 21.99 7.53
C ARG A 40 -29.95 21.20 8.46
N ASP A 41 -29.96 19.88 8.33
CA ASP A 41 -30.84 18.98 9.06
C ASP A 41 -30.20 18.46 10.37
N ASN A 42 -28.98 18.92 10.68
CA ASN A 42 -28.19 18.55 11.85
C ASN A 42 -27.94 17.03 11.93
N GLU A 43 -27.78 16.41 10.75
CA GLU A 43 -27.50 14.98 10.57
C GLU A 43 -26.04 14.63 10.91
N THR A 44 -25.20 15.63 11.23
CA THR A 44 -23.81 15.44 11.61
C THR A 44 -23.69 14.42 12.75
N PRO A 45 -22.98 13.29 12.53
CA PRO A 45 -22.80 12.25 13.54
C PRO A 45 -22.06 12.74 14.79
N ASP A 46 -22.35 12.14 15.94
CA ASP A 46 -21.72 12.52 17.22
C ASP A 46 -20.19 12.34 17.21
N TYR A 47 -19.69 11.31 16.54
CA TYR A 47 -18.24 11.08 16.41
C TYR A 47 -17.53 12.19 15.62
N VAL A 48 -18.24 12.83 14.67
CA VAL A 48 -17.73 13.96 13.89
C VAL A 48 -17.67 15.19 14.77
N LYS A 49 -18.73 15.46 15.52
CA LYS A 49 -18.77 16.54 16.52
C LYS A 49 -17.64 16.37 17.53
N GLU A 50 -17.42 15.15 18.03
CA GLU A 50 -16.34 14.83 18.96
C GLU A 50 -14.95 15.06 18.36
N LEU A 51 -14.71 14.60 17.12
CA LEU A 51 -13.44 14.80 16.41
C LEU A 51 -13.12 16.29 16.25
N PHE A 52 -14.11 17.12 15.95
CA PHE A 52 -13.91 18.55 15.71
C PHE A 52 -13.85 19.41 16.98
N LYS A 53 -14.11 18.88 18.19
CA LYS A 53 -14.06 19.65 19.45
C LYS A 53 -12.72 20.39 19.64
N ILE A 54 -11.60 19.70 19.41
CA ILE A 54 -10.27 20.28 19.58
C ILE A 54 -10.01 21.38 18.55
N PRO A 55 -10.07 21.12 17.22
CA PRO A 55 -9.79 22.16 16.24
C PRO A 55 -10.77 23.34 16.31
N VAL A 56 -12.05 23.11 16.61
CA VAL A 56 -13.03 24.19 16.83
C VAL A 56 -12.61 25.07 18.00
N ASN A 57 -12.30 24.49 19.16
CA ASN A 57 -11.86 25.26 20.33
C ASN A 57 -10.52 25.99 20.10
N GLU A 58 -9.59 25.41 19.34
CA GLU A 58 -8.36 26.11 18.95
C GLU A 58 -8.66 27.33 18.09
N ILE A 59 -9.59 27.22 17.13
CA ILE A 59 -9.93 28.29 16.20
C ILE A 59 -10.79 29.36 16.88
N GLU A 60 -11.73 29.00 17.77
CA GLU A 60 -12.56 29.94 18.52
C GLU A 60 -11.73 30.85 19.43
N LYS A 61 -10.64 30.34 20.03
CA LYS A 61 -9.68 31.15 20.80
C LYS A 61 -9.01 32.25 19.98
N LEU A 62 -8.98 32.12 18.66
CA LEU A 62 -8.44 33.10 17.72
C LEU A 62 -9.48 34.16 17.31
N GLY A 63 -10.67 34.16 17.92
CA GLY A 63 -11.75 35.13 17.66
C GLY A 63 -12.71 34.73 16.54
N PHE A 64 -12.72 33.47 16.13
CA PHE A 64 -13.69 32.93 15.18
C PHE A 64 -14.95 32.44 15.91
N GLN A 65 -16.07 32.46 15.22
CA GLN A 65 -17.35 31.94 15.68
C GLN A 65 -17.74 30.72 14.85
N PHE A 66 -18.19 29.65 15.49
CA PHE A 66 -18.72 28.48 14.80
C PHE A 66 -19.89 28.86 13.88
N CYS A 67 -19.88 28.34 12.64
CA CYS A 67 -20.97 28.55 11.69
C CYS A 67 -21.80 27.28 11.50
N CYS A 68 -21.20 26.22 10.94
CA CYS A 68 -21.90 24.99 10.60
C CYS A 68 -20.94 23.83 10.34
N TYR A 69 -21.51 22.63 10.31
CA TYR A 69 -20.89 21.45 9.70
C TYR A 69 -21.27 21.36 8.22
N CYS A 70 -20.36 20.86 7.40
CA CYS A 70 -20.60 20.61 5.99
C CYS A 70 -20.02 19.26 5.58
N GLN A 71 -20.51 18.73 4.48
CA GLN A 71 -19.92 17.60 3.77
C GLN A 71 -19.34 18.09 2.44
N GLU A 72 -18.12 17.67 2.12
CA GLU A 72 -17.46 17.97 0.85
C GLU A 72 -17.32 16.70 0.02
N ASP A 73 -17.84 16.72 -1.21
CA ASP A 73 -17.37 15.88 -2.30
C ASP A 73 -16.11 16.53 -2.87
N ASN A 74 -14.93 16.06 -2.47
CA ASN A 74 -13.69 16.74 -2.83
C ASN A 74 -13.30 16.51 -4.31
N ILE A 75 -12.27 17.23 -4.76
CA ILE A 75 -11.73 17.11 -6.13
C ILE A 75 -11.20 15.70 -6.48
N PHE A 76 -11.01 14.82 -5.50
CA PHE A 76 -10.51 13.46 -5.67
C PHE A 76 -11.62 12.39 -5.67
N GLY A 77 -12.88 12.78 -5.47
CA GLY A 77 -14.01 11.86 -5.44
C GLY A 77 -14.29 11.23 -4.08
N ASP A 78 -13.80 11.83 -2.99
CA ASP A 78 -14.02 11.33 -1.64
C ASP A 78 -14.86 12.31 -0.82
N LYS A 79 -15.76 11.74 -0.01
CA LYS A 79 -16.65 12.47 0.88
C LYS A 79 -16.00 12.63 2.24
N HIS A 80 -15.95 13.84 2.77
CA HIS A 80 -15.46 14.10 4.11
C HIS A 80 -16.31 15.14 4.83
N TRP A 81 -16.37 15.01 6.15
CA TRP A 81 -16.90 16.05 7.02
C TRP A 81 -15.89 17.17 7.23
N GLN A 82 -16.43 18.37 7.37
CA GLN A 82 -15.70 19.58 7.69
C GLN A 82 -16.54 20.52 8.55
N VAL A 83 -15.87 21.47 9.20
CA VAL A 83 -16.51 22.52 9.98
C VAL A 83 -16.04 23.89 9.48
N LEU A 84 -16.98 24.83 9.42
CA LEU A 84 -16.74 26.22 9.04
C LEU A 84 -16.91 27.13 10.25
N LEU A 85 -15.97 28.06 10.41
CA LEU A 85 -16.00 29.11 11.40
C LEU A 85 -15.69 30.46 10.74
N PHE A 86 -16.20 31.55 11.28
CA PHE A 86 -16.04 32.88 10.70
C PHE A 86 -15.54 33.90 11.71
N ASN A 87 -14.62 34.76 11.29
CA ASN A 87 -14.13 35.89 12.07
C ASN A 87 -14.64 37.21 11.46
N ASN A 88 -15.60 37.83 12.14
CA ASN A 88 -16.22 39.09 11.73
C ASN A 88 -15.22 40.26 11.64
N ASN A 89 -14.17 40.28 12.45
CA ASN A 89 -13.26 41.43 12.53
C ASN A 89 -12.38 41.56 11.29
N CYS A 90 -12.05 40.44 10.66
CA CYS A 90 -11.14 40.37 9.51
C CYS A 90 -11.77 39.72 8.28
N GLN A 91 -13.09 39.48 8.28
CA GLN A 91 -13.85 38.92 7.16
C GLN A 91 -13.21 37.62 6.62
N THR A 92 -12.79 36.76 7.55
CA THR A 92 -12.00 35.56 7.24
C THR A 92 -12.72 34.32 7.73
N PHE A 93 -12.76 33.30 6.89
CA PHE A 93 -13.31 31.99 7.24
C PHE A 93 -12.18 31.03 7.58
N ALA A 94 -12.39 30.23 8.62
CA ALA A 94 -11.59 29.07 8.94
C ALA A 94 -12.37 27.81 8.56
N GLN A 95 -11.71 26.90 7.87
CA GLN A 95 -12.24 25.61 7.48
C GLN A 95 -11.35 24.53 8.10
N ALA A 96 -11.95 23.63 8.88
CA ALA A 96 -11.25 22.44 9.37
C ALA A 96 -11.84 21.20 8.71
N ILE A 97 -11.01 20.48 7.95
CA ILE A 97 -11.38 19.28 7.18
C ILE A 97 -10.78 18.06 7.86
N MET A 98 -11.56 16.99 8.00
CA MET A 98 -11.06 15.73 8.57
C MET A 98 -9.81 15.22 7.84
N SER A 99 -8.79 14.81 8.59
CA SER A 99 -7.57 14.25 8.02
C SER A 99 -7.81 12.83 7.47
N VAL A 100 -7.34 12.56 6.25
CA VAL A 100 -7.34 11.20 5.67
C VAL A 100 -6.40 10.25 6.42
N LEU A 101 -5.41 10.79 7.13
CA LEU A 101 -4.52 10.05 8.03
C LEU A 101 -4.73 10.58 9.45
N PRO A 102 -5.84 10.19 10.12
CA PRO A 102 -6.19 10.71 11.42
C PRO A 102 -5.19 10.21 12.46
N ASP A 103 -4.36 11.13 12.96
CA ASP A 103 -3.35 10.86 13.98
C ASP A 103 -3.48 11.85 15.15
N ARG A 104 -2.93 11.51 16.32
CA ARG A 104 -2.87 12.45 17.45
C ARG A 104 -2.08 13.68 17.03
N GLY A 105 -2.67 14.87 17.17
CA GLY A 105 -2.10 16.13 16.66
C GLY A 105 -2.28 16.36 15.15
N ASN A 106 -3.01 15.49 14.45
CA ASN A 106 -3.36 15.61 13.04
C ASN A 106 -4.77 15.07 12.76
N GLN A 107 -5.75 15.56 13.54
CA GLN A 107 -7.16 15.16 13.44
C GLN A 107 -7.86 15.85 12.26
N ALA A 108 -7.54 17.13 12.03
CA ALA A 108 -8.07 17.93 10.94
C ALA A 108 -6.98 18.80 10.32
N ASN A 109 -7.10 19.05 9.02
CA ASN A 109 -6.33 20.07 8.31
C ASN A 109 -7.11 21.38 8.36
N ILE A 110 -6.46 22.45 8.82
CA ILE A 110 -7.07 23.77 8.97
C ILE A 110 -6.61 24.67 7.83
N TYR A 111 -7.55 25.40 7.26
CA TYR A 111 -7.36 26.36 6.20
C TYR A 111 -7.99 27.70 6.59
N PHE A 112 -7.34 28.80 6.25
CA PHE A 112 -7.89 30.14 6.41
C PHE A 112 -8.09 30.80 5.05
N TYR A 113 -9.27 31.37 4.83
CA TYR A 113 -9.69 31.99 3.58
C TYR A 113 -10.14 33.43 3.81
N THR A 114 -9.52 34.37 3.10
CA THR A 114 -10.04 35.73 2.93
C THR A 114 -10.22 36.00 1.44
N TYR A 115 -11.45 36.26 1.03
CA TYR A 115 -11.77 36.70 -0.33
C TYR A 115 -11.69 38.22 -0.40
N PHE A 116 -11.13 38.76 -1.49
CA PHE A 116 -11.07 40.19 -1.75
C PHE A 116 -12.08 40.59 -2.84
N GLU A 117 -12.46 41.87 -2.89
CA GLU A 117 -13.40 42.40 -3.88
C GLU A 117 -12.92 42.25 -5.34
N ASP A 118 -11.61 42.18 -5.56
CA ASP A 118 -11.02 41.97 -6.88
C ASP A 118 -10.98 40.49 -7.33
N GLY A 119 -11.60 39.59 -6.55
CA GLY A 119 -11.70 38.16 -6.84
C GLY A 119 -10.46 37.35 -6.46
N VAL A 120 -9.41 37.97 -5.93
CA VAL A 120 -8.26 37.24 -5.37
C VAL A 120 -8.64 36.64 -4.02
N VAL A 121 -8.08 35.46 -3.71
CA VAL A 121 -8.23 34.81 -2.39
C VAL A 121 -6.87 34.68 -1.70
N LEU A 122 -6.81 35.01 -0.42
CA LEU A 122 -5.70 34.63 0.47
C LEU A 122 -6.04 33.29 1.11
N LEU A 123 -5.26 32.26 0.80
CA LEU A 123 -5.40 30.91 1.32
C LEU A 123 -4.18 30.54 2.16
N THR A 124 -4.37 30.31 3.47
CA THR A 124 -3.32 29.75 4.32
C THR A 124 -3.60 28.28 4.61
N MET A 125 -2.77 27.40 4.06
CA MET A 125 -2.71 25.97 4.36
C MET A 125 -1.52 25.65 5.27
N ASN A 126 -1.28 24.37 5.59
CA ASN A 126 -0.14 24.04 6.43
C ASN A 126 0.57 22.72 6.11
N GLY A 127 1.76 22.87 5.54
CA GLY A 127 2.60 21.81 5.04
C GLY A 127 2.06 21.08 3.81
N LEU A 128 1.11 21.67 3.07
CA LEU A 128 0.36 20.99 2.00
C LEU A 128 0.55 21.59 0.60
N VAL A 129 1.28 22.70 0.43
CA VAL A 129 1.46 23.34 -0.90
C VAL A 129 2.08 22.41 -1.95
N HIS A 130 2.81 21.40 -1.47
CA HIS A 130 3.47 20.40 -2.30
C HIS A 130 2.50 19.41 -2.97
N SER A 131 1.26 19.27 -2.46
CA SER A 131 0.23 18.39 -3.03
C SER A 131 -0.58 19.04 -4.16
N ILE A 132 -0.53 20.38 -4.28
CA ILE A 132 -1.19 21.12 -5.35
C ILE A 132 -0.59 20.75 -6.70
N ILE A 133 -1.45 20.41 -7.66
CA ILE A 133 -1.13 20.15 -9.06
C ILE A 133 -1.09 21.52 -9.76
N GLY A 134 0.04 21.87 -10.37
CA GLY A 134 0.12 23.17 -11.06
C GLY A 134 0.02 24.37 -10.12
N GLU A 135 -0.73 25.36 -10.56
CA GLU A 135 -0.97 26.64 -9.89
C GLU A 135 -2.47 26.88 -9.71
N MET A 136 -2.83 27.48 -8.57
CA MET A 136 -4.22 27.89 -8.30
C MET A 136 -4.40 29.33 -8.78
N PRO A 137 -5.32 29.59 -9.73
CA PRO A 137 -5.51 30.93 -10.29
C PRO A 137 -6.05 31.88 -9.22
N ALA A 138 -5.70 33.17 -9.30
CA ALA A 138 -6.18 34.22 -8.39
C ALA A 138 -6.02 33.89 -6.88
N THR A 139 -4.99 33.12 -6.53
CA THR A 139 -4.76 32.64 -5.15
C THR A 139 -3.41 33.10 -4.63
N ILE A 140 -3.39 33.72 -3.45
CA ILE A 140 -2.18 33.99 -2.68
C ILE A 140 -2.09 32.89 -1.61
N ILE A 141 -1.13 31.99 -1.75
CA ILE A 141 -0.98 30.84 -0.84
C ILE A 141 0.08 31.13 0.23
N GLN A 142 -0.24 30.85 1.49
CA GLN A 142 0.72 30.73 2.59
C GLN A 142 0.78 29.27 3.06
N ASP A 143 1.99 28.77 3.34
CA ASP A 143 2.23 27.39 3.78
C ASP A 143 3.37 27.34 4.82
N PRO A 144 3.13 27.77 6.08
CA PRO A 144 4.20 28.07 7.03
C PRO A 144 4.86 26.84 7.67
N TYR A 145 4.30 25.64 7.54
CA TYR A 145 4.71 24.45 8.31
C TYR A 145 4.66 24.71 9.84
N ALA A 146 3.62 25.41 10.28
CA ALA A 146 3.37 25.83 11.65
C ALA A 146 2.98 24.64 12.55
N VAL A 147 3.56 24.55 13.75
CA VAL A 147 3.25 23.48 14.70
C VAL A 147 1.86 23.68 15.29
N THR A 148 1.49 24.93 15.58
CA THR A 148 0.21 25.29 16.20
C THR A 148 -0.72 25.99 15.21
N THR A 149 -2.02 25.94 15.49
CA THR A 149 -3.05 26.68 14.73
C THR A 149 -2.88 28.19 14.90
N GLU A 150 -2.46 28.63 16.09
CA GLU A 150 -2.08 30.03 16.38
C GLU A 150 -0.97 30.52 15.45
N GLU A 151 0.16 29.80 15.36
CA GLU A 151 1.27 30.15 14.45
C GLU A 151 0.82 30.22 12.99
N GLN A 152 -0.02 29.28 12.54
CA GLN A 152 -0.59 29.30 11.20
C GLN A 152 -1.46 30.55 10.97
N TRP A 153 -2.27 30.91 11.97
CA TRP A 153 -3.15 32.07 11.93
C TRP A 153 -2.38 33.39 11.94
N GLN A 154 -1.29 33.50 12.71
CA GLN A 154 -0.44 34.69 12.73
C GLN A 154 0.13 34.98 11.33
N VAL A 155 0.60 33.96 10.60
CA VAL A 155 1.09 34.13 9.22
C VAL A 155 -0.03 34.60 8.29
N HIS A 156 -1.26 34.10 8.46
CA HIS A 156 -2.40 34.58 7.69
C HIS A 156 -2.70 36.05 7.98
N GLN A 157 -2.76 36.45 9.26
CA GLN A 157 -3.03 37.83 9.67
C GLN A 157 -1.94 38.80 9.20
N GLU A 158 -0.67 38.44 9.35
CA GLU A 158 0.45 39.24 8.85
C GLU A 158 0.31 39.48 7.35
N LYS A 159 -0.03 38.44 6.58
CA LYS A 159 -0.21 38.57 5.13
C LYS A 159 -1.46 39.38 4.78
N LEU A 160 -2.55 39.20 5.51
CA LEU A 160 -3.78 39.98 5.35
C LEU A 160 -3.52 41.46 5.60
N ASN A 161 -2.83 41.81 6.68
CA ASN A 161 -2.47 43.19 7.04
C ASN A 161 -1.56 43.85 5.99
N GLN A 162 -0.66 43.09 5.38
CA GLN A 162 0.14 43.58 4.25
C GLN A 162 -0.73 43.89 3.03
N LEU A 163 -1.71 43.03 2.73
CA LEU A 163 -2.59 43.16 1.56
C LEU A 163 -3.70 44.20 1.76
N ALA A 164 -4.12 44.46 2.99
CA ALA A 164 -5.19 45.39 3.33
C ALA A 164 -4.93 46.84 2.87
N ARG A 165 -3.68 47.18 2.53
CA ARG A 165 -3.31 48.46 1.93
C ARG A 165 -3.87 48.64 0.52
N ASP A 166 -3.92 47.54 -0.25
CA ASP A 166 -4.24 47.55 -1.68
C ASP A 166 -5.52 46.75 -2.01
N LYS A 167 -5.96 45.87 -1.11
CA LYS A 167 -7.10 44.97 -1.32
C LYS A 167 -8.08 45.05 -0.14
N GLN A 168 -9.37 45.22 -0.45
CA GLN A 168 -10.45 45.22 0.54
C GLN A 168 -11.02 43.81 0.71
N PRO A 169 -11.03 43.25 1.94
CA PRO A 169 -11.71 41.98 2.22
C PRO A 169 -13.21 42.08 1.92
N ARG A 170 -13.73 41.07 1.24
CA ARG A 170 -15.13 40.96 0.87
C ARG A 170 -15.94 40.36 2.01
N ASN A 171 -17.03 41.02 2.38
CA ASN A 171 -17.97 40.49 3.37
C ASN A 171 -18.92 39.50 2.69
N LEU A 172 -18.78 38.22 3.03
CA LEU A 172 -19.55 37.12 2.44
C LEU A 172 -20.48 36.50 3.48
N SER A 173 -21.73 36.20 3.09
CA SER A 173 -22.56 35.29 3.87
C SER A 173 -21.98 33.87 3.83
N LEU A 174 -22.44 32.99 4.72
CA LEU A 174 -22.04 31.60 4.75
C LEU A 174 -22.29 30.89 3.41
N GLU A 175 -23.47 31.09 2.81
CA GLU A 175 -23.85 30.51 1.52
C GLU A 175 -22.94 31.05 0.41
N ALA A 176 -22.72 32.37 0.38
CA ALA A 176 -21.86 33.00 -0.61
C ALA A 176 -20.39 32.54 -0.49
N PHE A 177 -19.92 32.26 0.72
CA PHE A 177 -18.59 31.69 0.97
C PHE A 177 -18.48 30.25 0.45
N VAL A 178 -19.46 29.40 0.73
CA VAL A 178 -19.51 28.02 0.22
C VAL A 178 -19.54 28.00 -1.30
N GLU A 179 -20.40 28.82 -1.92
CA GLU A 179 -20.43 29.00 -3.38
C GLU A 179 -19.10 29.52 -3.93
N SER A 180 -18.42 30.41 -3.20
CA SER A 180 -17.11 30.94 -3.60
C SER A 180 -16.04 29.86 -3.58
N ILE A 181 -16.03 28.94 -2.61
CA ILE A 181 -15.09 27.80 -2.60
C ILE A 181 -15.36 26.87 -3.81
N ASP A 182 -16.61 26.48 -4.04
CA ASP A 182 -16.95 25.59 -5.16
C ASP A 182 -16.61 26.22 -6.51
N SER A 183 -16.87 27.52 -6.66
CA SER A 183 -16.47 28.31 -7.83
C SER A 183 -14.95 28.38 -7.97
N HIS A 184 -14.21 28.58 -6.88
CA HIS A 184 -12.76 28.64 -6.87
C HIS A 184 -12.11 27.30 -7.26
N HIS A 185 -12.61 26.18 -6.71
CA HIS A 185 -12.18 24.84 -7.11
C HIS A 185 -12.50 24.55 -8.58
N SER A 186 -13.67 24.98 -9.06
CA SER A 186 -14.04 24.86 -10.48
C SER A 186 -13.12 25.67 -11.38
N ALA A 187 -12.77 26.89 -10.99
CA ALA A 187 -11.81 27.74 -11.69
C ALA A 187 -10.41 27.10 -11.74
N TYR A 188 -9.97 26.48 -10.64
CA TYR A 188 -8.71 25.72 -10.58
C TYR A 188 -8.71 24.52 -11.53
N ILE A 189 -9.75 23.69 -11.53
CA ILE A 189 -9.88 22.56 -12.48
C ILE A 189 -9.87 23.05 -13.93
N ASN A 190 -10.61 24.13 -14.23
CA ASN A 190 -10.62 24.74 -15.56
C ASN A 190 -9.25 25.30 -15.96
N HIS A 191 -8.52 25.94 -15.04
CA HIS A 191 -7.16 26.41 -15.28
C HIS A 191 -6.20 25.26 -15.60
N LEU A 192 -6.29 24.14 -14.87
CA LEU A 192 -5.50 22.94 -15.16
C LEU A 192 -5.83 22.34 -16.53
N LEU A 193 -7.11 22.39 -16.94
CA LEU A 193 -7.54 21.89 -18.24
C LEU A 193 -7.01 22.76 -19.39
N VAL A 194 -7.14 24.09 -19.27
CA VAL A 194 -6.66 25.05 -20.27
C VAL A 194 -5.13 25.00 -20.40
N SER A 195 -4.42 24.87 -19.28
CA SER A 195 -2.95 24.72 -19.26
C SER A 195 -2.46 23.32 -19.66
N LYS A 196 -3.37 22.42 -20.07
CA LYS A 196 -3.10 21.02 -20.46
C LYS A 196 -2.40 20.19 -19.37
N GLN A 197 -2.56 20.59 -18.11
CA GLN A 197 -2.03 19.86 -16.97
C GLN A 197 -2.95 18.72 -16.53
N ILE A 198 -4.23 18.74 -16.94
CA ILE A 198 -5.18 17.62 -16.83
C ILE A 198 -5.89 17.43 -18.18
N THR A 199 -6.50 16.26 -18.39
CA THR A 199 -7.26 15.94 -19.60
C THR A 199 -8.64 15.40 -19.26
N ARG A 200 -9.68 15.93 -19.90
CA ARG A 200 -11.07 15.49 -19.73
C ARG A 200 -11.29 14.08 -20.30
N GLN A 201 -11.96 13.22 -19.54
CA GLN A 201 -12.44 11.91 -20.00
C GLN A 201 -13.65 12.08 -20.93
N LYS A 202 -13.78 11.23 -21.95
CA LYS A 202 -14.86 11.34 -22.95
C LYS A 202 -16.23 11.17 -22.28
N GLY A 203 -17.09 12.17 -22.39
CA GLY A 203 -18.50 12.10 -21.99
C GLY A 203 -18.79 12.23 -20.48
N GLN A 204 -17.80 12.62 -19.66
CA GLN A 204 -17.97 12.79 -18.21
C GLN A 204 -17.21 14.02 -17.70
N ASP A 205 -17.62 14.58 -16.56
CA ASP A 205 -16.89 15.63 -15.82
C ASP A 205 -15.79 15.03 -14.91
N LEU A 206 -15.03 14.10 -15.49
CA LEU A 206 -13.89 13.45 -14.87
C LEU A 206 -12.61 13.80 -15.62
N PHE A 207 -11.53 14.01 -14.89
CA PHE A 207 -10.25 14.45 -15.45
C PHE A 207 -9.09 13.56 -15.03
N ASP A 208 -8.25 13.23 -15.98
CA ASP A 208 -7.04 12.45 -15.79
C ASP A 208 -5.80 13.34 -15.72
N ILE A 209 -4.78 12.89 -14.97
CA ILE A 209 -3.48 13.55 -14.91
C ILE A 209 -2.55 12.94 -15.98
N PRO A 210 -2.06 13.73 -16.96
CA PRO A 210 -1.06 13.29 -17.94
C PRO A 210 0.26 12.91 -17.29
N VAL A 211 1.04 12.07 -17.98
CA VAL A 211 2.33 11.55 -17.52
C VAL A 211 3.29 12.64 -17.08
N LEU A 212 3.46 13.70 -17.87
CA LEU A 212 4.39 14.77 -17.54
C LEU A 212 4.00 15.54 -16.28
N THR A 213 2.70 15.83 -16.11
CA THR A 213 2.18 16.48 -14.90
C THR A 213 2.37 15.56 -13.69
N ALA A 214 2.01 14.29 -13.79
CA ALA A 214 2.19 13.31 -12.72
C ALA A 214 3.66 13.21 -12.30
N LEU A 215 4.59 13.21 -13.26
CA LEU A 215 6.04 13.12 -13.02
C LEU A 215 6.55 14.33 -12.22
N LYS A 216 6.19 15.54 -12.65
CA LYS A 216 6.56 16.80 -11.98
C LYS A 216 5.94 16.90 -10.59
N THR A 217 4.65 16.60 -10.47
CA THR A 217 3.92 16.66 -9.20
C THR A 217 4.45 15.61 -8.22
N ALA A 218 4.78 14.40 -8.66
CA ALA A 218 5.39 13.40 -7.79
C ALA A 218 6.74 13.86 -7.19
N LEU A 219 7.54 14.63 -7.95
CA LEU A 219 8.82 15.15 -7.47
C LEU A 219 8.58 16.23 -6.42
N LYS A 220 7.64 17.15 -6.70
CA LYS A 220 7.19 18.18 -5.77
C LYS A 220 6.71 17.56 -4.46
N ILE A 221 5.84 16.55 -4.54
CA ILE A 221 5.33 15.83 -3.36
C ILE A 221 6.45 15.17 -2.59
N LYS A 222 7.33 14.40 -3.26
CA LYS A 222 8.44 13.69 -2.60
C LYS A 222 9.37 14.64 -1.84
N ARG A 223 9.66 15.82 -2.41
CA ARG A 223 10.47 16.85 -1.76
C ARG A 223 9.76 17.47 -0.54
N GLY A 224 8.46 17.75 -0.66
CA GLY A 224 7.64 18.30 0.43
C GLY A 224 7.38 17.32 1.57
N THR A 225 7.26 16.01 1.26
CA THR A 225 6.92 14.96 2.25
C THR A 225 7.89 14.93 3.43
N SER A 226 9.19 15.20 3.21
CA SER A 226 10.18 15.25 4.29
C SER A 226 9.86 16.33 5.32
N LYS A 227 9.60 17.57 4.85
CA LYS A 227 9.23 18.70 5.72
C LYS A 227 7.89 18.45 6.42
N TYR A 228 6.90 17.95 5.68
CA TYR A 228 5.58 17.62 6.23
C TYR A 228 5.66 16.51 7.29
N THR A 229 6.47 15.47 7.07
CA THR A 229 6.68 14.40 8.07
C THR A 229 7.34 14.93 9.33
N LYS A 230 8.27 15.90 9.21
CA LYS A 230 8.89 16.56 10.37
C LYS A 230 7.86 17.35 11.17
N LEU A 231 6.99 18.10 10.49
CA LEU A 231 5.87 18.83 11.10
C LEU A 231 4.93 17.88 11.86
N LEU A 232 4.48 16.80 11.22
CA LEU A 232 3.59 15.82 11.86
C LEU A 232 4.21 15.20 13.11
N LYS A 233 5.53 14.93 13.10
CA LYS A 233 6.23 14.44 14.30
C LYS A 233 6.23 15.46 15.43
N GLN A 234 6.46 16.74 15.13
CA GLN A 234 6.43 17.82 16.13
C GLN A 234 5.04 17.96 16.74
N ARG A 235 3.99 17.96 15.91
CA ARG A 235 2.59 17.98 16.35
C ARG A 235 2.23 16.76 17.21
N ALA A 236 2.65 15.57 16.81
CA ALA A 236 2.41 14.35 17.58
C ALA A 236 3.12 14.34 18.94
N VAL A 237 4.32 14.93 19.05
CA VAL A 237 5.02 15.08 20.33
C VAL A 237 4.28 16.07 21.23
N ARG A 238 3.85 17.22 20.69
CA ARG A 238 3.06 18.21 21.42
C ARG A 238 1.74 17.63 21.93
N ALA A 239 0.99 16.96 21.06
CA ALA A 239 -0.30 16.35 21.43
C ALA A 239 -0.16 15.30 22.54
N LYS A 240 0.97 14.61 22.64
CA LYS A 240 1.24 13.68 23.76
C LYS A 240 1.51 14.38 25.08
N MET A 241 2.02 15.61 25.05
CA MET A 241 2.33 16.41 26.23
C MET A 241 1.12 17.23 26.73
N SER A 242 0.11 17.46 25.86
CA SER A 242 -1.09 18.24 26.18
C SER A 242 -2.26 17.32 26.57
N PRO A 243 -2.79 17.40 27.81
CA PRO A 243 -3.95 16.60 28.23
C PRO A 243 -5.21 16.89 27.40
N ILE A 244 -5.36 18.13 26.92
CA ILE A 244 -6.52 18.61 26.14
C ILE A 244 -6.47 18.08 24.70
N GLU A 245 -5.27 17.95 24.11
CA GLU A 245 -5.08 17.45 22.74
C GLU A 245 -4.93 15.92 22.68
N ASN A 246 -4.79 15.26 23.82
CA ASN A 246 -4.64 13.81 23.94
C ASN A 246 -6.00 13.08 23.94
N VAL A 247 -6.92 13.51 23.09
CA VAL A 247 -8.21 12.83 22.87
C VAL A 247 -7.98 11.64 21.95
N GLU A 248 -8.56 10.50 22.33
CA GLU A 248 -8.53 9.30 21.51
C GLU A 248 -9.41 9.50 20.28
N ILE A 249 -8.85 9.24 19.09
CA ILE A 249 -9.59 9.36 17.83
C ILE A 249 -10.73 8.32 17.86
N PRO A 250 -11.98 8.68 17.55
CA PRO A 250 -13.09 7.73 17.49
C PRO A 250 -12.81 6.57 16.53
N VAL A 251 -13.37 5.39 16.78
CA VAL A 251 -13.14 4.20 15.94
C VAL A 251 -13.77 4.37 14.56
N GLU A 252 -14.91 5.06 14.50
CA GLU A 252 -15.68 5.39 13.31
C GLU A 252 -14.84 6.19 12.31
N VAL A 253 -14.05 7.16 12.80
CA VAL A 253 -13.12 7.95 12.00
C VAL A 253 -12.01 7.07 11.41
N GLU A 254 -11.47 6.14 12.20
CA GLU A 254 -10.46 5.18 11.73
C GLU A 254 -11.04 4.20 10.68
N VAL A 255 -12.30 3.81 10.83
CA VAL A 255 -13.02 2.97 9.87
C VAL A 255 -13.27 3.72 8.56
N GLU A 256 -13.73 4.97 8.62
CA GLU A 256 -13.97 5.82 7.44
C GLU A 256 -12.65 6.06 6.68
N ALA A 257 -11.58 6.44 7.40
CA ALA A 257 -10.25 6.62 6.83
C ALA A 257 -9.69 5.32 6.22
N PHE A 258 -10.00 4.14 6.79
CA PHE A 258 -9.63 2.85 6.20
C PHE A 258 -10.29 2.67 4.83
N HIS A 259 -11.60 2.94 4.72
CA HIS A 259 -12.32 2.81 3.45
C HIS A 259 -11.78 3.76 2.36
N ILE A 260 -11.43 4.99 2.73
CA ILE A 260 -10.83 5.96 1.80
C ILE A 260 -9.49 5.44 1.26
N LEU A 261 -8.58 5.04 2.16
CA LEU A 261 -7.27 4.51 1.77
C LEU A 261 -7.39 3.21 0.97
N ASP A 262 -8.32 2.35 1.34
CA ASP A 262 -8.55 1.09 0.65
C ASP A 262 -9.07 1.32 -0.77
N LYS A 263 -10.04 2.24 -0.94
CA LYS A 263 -10.54 2.68 -2.24
C LYS A 263 -9.41 3.25 -3.11
N TRP A 264 -8.48 4.01 -2.53
CA TRP A 264 -7.31 4.53 -3.26
C TRP A 264 -6.37 3.41 -3.73
N GLU A 265 -6.14 2.39 -2.90
CA GLU A 265 -5.37 1.20 -3.29
C GLU A 265 -6.08 0.35 -4.34
N GLN A 266 -7.41 0.37 -4.40
CA GLN A 266 -8.20 -0.38 -5.39
C GLN A 266 -8.20 0.26 -6.79
N ARG A 267 -7.83 1.54 -6.94
CA ARG A 267 -7.88 2.23 -8.24
C ARG A 267 -7.01 1.51 -9.28
N ARG A 268 -7.65 1.08 -10.37
CA ARG A 268 -6.99 0.23 -11.37
C ARG A 268 -5.94 1.01 -12.15
N ALA A 269 -4.73 0.47 -12.22
CA ALA A 269 -3.70 1.03 -13.07
C ALA A 269 -4.07 0.90 -14.55
N LYS A 270 -3.92 2.00 -15.31
CA LYS A 270 -4.15 2.03 -16.77
C LYS A 270 -3.28 0.96 -17.46
N LYS A 271 -3.83 0.27 -18.48
CA LYS A 271 -3.14 -0.84 -19.18
C LYS A 271 -1.74 -0.45 -19.68
N ASN A 272 -1.62 0.70 -20.35
CA ASN A 272 -0.34 1.18 -20.90
C ASN A 272 0.70 1.42 -19.81
N LEU A 273 0.25 1.87 -18.63
CA LEU A 273 1.13 2.12 -17.50
C LEU A 273 1.66 0.81 -16.90
N LYS A 274 0.81 -0.22 -16.78
CA LYS A 274 1.23 -1.56 -16.35
C LYS A 274 2.31 -2.14 -17.27
N LEU A 275 2.16 -1.96 -18.59
CA LEU A 275 3.15 -2.42 -19.56
C LEU A 275 4.48 -1.68 -19.40
N TRP A 276 4.44 -0.35 -19.26
CA TRP A 276 5.66 0.44 -19.03
C TRP A 276 6.39 0.01 -17.75
N PHE A 277 5.65 -0.22 -16.66
CA PHE A 277 6.22 -0.72 -15.41
C PHE A 277 6.86 -2.09 -15.56
N PHE A 278 6.19 -3.00 -16.26
CA PHE A 278 6.76 -4.33 -16.56
C PHE A 278 8.11 -4.17 -17.28
N ILE A 279 8.18 -3.38 -18.35
CA ILE A 279 9.39 -3.16 -19.14
C ILE A 279 10.51 -2.56 -18.27
N VAL A 280 10.22 -1.49 -17.52
CA VAL A 280 11.23 -0.84 -16.66
C VAL A 280 11.73 -1.80 -15.58
N SER A 281 10.83 -2.55 -14.95
CA SER A 281 11.19 -3.52 -13.91
C SER A 281 12.07 -4.65 -14.47
N LEU A 282 11.77 -5.14 -15.68
CA LEU A 282 12.54 -6.16 -16.38
C LEU A 282 13.94 -5.66 -16.75
N LEU A 283 14.07 -4.42 -17.24
CA LEU A 283 15.37 -3.83 -17.55
C LEU A 283 16.25 -3.67 -16.30
N LEU A 284 15.67 -3.20 -15.19
CA LEU A 284 16.39 -3.10 -13.92
C LEU A 284 16.80 -4.47 -13.37
N PHE A 285 15.94 -5.48 -13.53
CA PHE A 285 16.26 -6.86 -13.17
C PHE A 285 17.42 -7.41 -14.01
N LEU A 286 17.37 -7.24 -15.34
CA LEU A 286 18.45 -7.61 -16.25
C LEU A 286 19.77 -7.01 -15.79
N LEU A 287 19.80 -5.69 -15.58
CA LEU A 287 20.98 -4.96 -15.13
C LEU A 287 21.51 -5.44 -13.78
N SER A 288 20.64 -5.92 -12.88
CA SER A 288 21.06 -6.42 -11.57
C SER A 288 21.77 -7.77 -11.63
N PHE A 289 21.55 -8.55 -12.70
CA PHE A 289 22.06 -9.91 -12.84
C PHE A 289 23.13 -10.10 -13.93
N THR A 290 23.40 -9.09 -14.77
CA THR A 290 24.41 -9.17 -15.85
C THR A 290 25.83 -9.47 -15.37
N ALA A 291 26.15 -9.14 -14.11
CA ALA A 291 27.45 -9.43 -13.52
C ALA A 291 27.55 -10.84 -12.90
N PHE A 292 26.42 -11.53 -12.70
CA PHE A 292 26.37 -12.87 -12.09
C PHE A 292 26.17 -13.97 -13.13
N PHE A 293 25.48 -13.66 -14.23
CA PHE A 293 25.11 -14.62 -15.26
C PHE A 293 25.50 -14.12 -16.64
N ASN A 294 25.88 -15.05 -17.51
CA ASN A 294 26.02 -14.75 -18.93
C ASN A 294 24.63 -14.48 -19.58
N ALA A 295 24.62 -13.90 -20.78
CA ALA A 295 23.39 -13.50 -21.46
C ALA A 295 22.43 -14.68 -21.69
N GLU A 296 22.95 -15.85 -22.05
CA GLU A 296 22.15 -17.06 -22.28
C GLU A 296 21.44 -17.54 -21.00
N THR A 297 22.17 -17.69 -19.90
CA THR A 297 21.59 -18.11 -18.61
C THR A 297 20.58 -17.09 -18.11
N LEU A 298 20.85 -15.80 -18.31
CA LEU A 298 19.94 -14.73 -17.91
C LEU A 298 18.62 -14.75 -18.71
N LEU A 299 18.68 -15.01 -20.02
CA LEU A 299 17.48 -15.15 -20.86
C LEU A 299 16.65 -16.37 -20.44
N ILE A 300 17.29 -17.51 -20.17
CA ILE A 300 16.63 -18.72 -19.69
C ILE A 300 16.00 -18.46 -18.32
N LEU A 301 16.73 -17.84 -17.38
CA LEU A 301 16.23 -17.50 -16.06
C LEU A 301 14.98 -16.61 -16.15
N ILE A 302 14.99 -15.60 -17.01
CA ILE A 302 13.83 -14.73 -17.22
C ILE A 302 12.65 -15.52 -17.80
N ALA A 303 12.88 -16.40 -18.77
CA ALA A 303 11.83 -17.23 -19.34
C ALA A 303 11.20 -18.15 -18.28
N VAL A 304 12.02 -18.76 -17.41
CA VAL A 304 11.56 -19.62 -16.31
C VAL A 304 10.76 -18.82 -15.28
N LEU A 305 11.28 -17.69 -14.81
CA LEU A 305 10.59 -16.81 -13.86
C LEU A 305 9.30 -16.24 -14.45
N PHE A 306 9.31 -15.88 -15.74
CA PHE A 306 8.12 -15.39 -16.42
C PHE A 306 7.06 -16.49 -16.55
N LEU A 307 7.43 -17.72 -16.92
CA LEU A 307 6.52 -18.86 -16.96
C LEU A 307 5.89 -19.12 -15.59
N HIS A 308 6.71 -19.09 -14.53
CA HIS A 308 6.28 -19.23 -13.14
C HIS A 308 5.26 -18.15 -12.75
N GLU A 309 5.60 -16.86 -12.91
CA GLU A 309 4.68 -15.77 -12.56
C GLU A 309 3.44 -15.70 -13.47
N LEU A 310 3.56 -16.13 -14.73
CA LEU A 310 2.43 -16.25 -15.64
C LEU A 310 1.42 -17.27 -15.11
N GLY A 311 1.89 -18.36 -14.50
CA GLY A 311 1.05 -19.34 -13.83
C GLY A 311 0.21 -18.73 -12.70
N HIS A 312 0.84 -17.98 -11.79
CA HIS A 312 0.12 -17.21 -10.76
C HIS A 312 -0.87 -16.23 -11.37
N TRP A 313 -0.45 -15.48 -12.38
CA TRP A 313 -1.27 -14.46 -13.03
C TRP A 313 -2.50 -15.05 -13.72
N LEU A 314 -2.34 -16.17 -14.44
CA LEU A 314 -3.44 -16.87 -15.10
C LEU A 314 -4.43 -17.41 -14.07
N ALA A 315 -3.95 -18.04 -12.99
CA ALA A 315 -4.83 -18.51 -11.92
C ALA A 315 -5.59 -17.36 -11.26
N MET A 316 -4.91 -16.24 -10.98
CA MET A 316 -5.54 -15.02 -10.47
C MET A 316 -6.64 -14.51 -11.42
N LYS A 317 -6.38 -14.48 -12.73
CA LYS A 317 -7.37 -14.09 -13.74
C LYS A 317 -8.58 -15.02 -13.76
N LEU A 318 -8.36 -16.32 -13.71
CA LEU A 318 -9.44 -17.33 -13.71
C LEU A 318 -10.33 -17.20 -12.46
N TYR A 319 -9.75 -16.91 -11.30
CA TYR A 319 -10.50 -16.70 -10.06
C TYR A 319 -11.04 -15.27 -9.86
N GLY A 320 -10.97 -14.42 -10.87
CA GLY A 320 -11.55 -13.07 -10.83
C GLY A 320 -10.79 -12.09 -9.94
N TYR A 321 -9.48 -12.27 -9.75
CA TYR A 321 -8.65 -11.27 -9.09
C TYR A 321 -8.58 -10.01 -9.95
N GLU A 322 -8.68 -8.87 -9.28
CA GLU A 322 -8.56 -7.57 -9.88
C GLU A 322 -7.12 -7.06 -9.83
N ASN A 323 -6.85 -6.03 -10.62
CA ASN A 323 -5.58 -5.32 -10.61
C ASN A 323 -4.33 -6.17 -10.82
N THR A 324 -4.48 -7.35 -11.42
CA THR A 324 -3.39 -8.27 -11.66
C THR A 324 -2.26 -7.65 -12.50
N SER A 325 -1.01 -7.87 -12.10
CA SER A 325 0.21 -7.44 -12.83
C SER A 325 1.38 -8.34 -12.50
N ILE A 326 2.33 -8.48 -13.45
CA ILE A 326 3.63 -9.11 -13.23
C ILE A 326 4.68 -8.00 -13.29
N PHE A 327 5.68 -8.06 -12.42
CA PHE A 327 6.86 -7.20 -12.46
C PHE A 327 8.08 -7.94 -11.93
N PHE A 328 9.27 -7.43 -12.26
CA PHE A 328 10.52 -7.99 -11.78
C PHE A 328 11.11 -7.14 -10.64
N LEU A 329 11.61 -7.81 -9.60
CA LEU A 329 12.31 -7.21 -8.48
C LEU A 329 13.82 -7.43 -8.65
N PRO A 330 14.61 -6.36 -8.86
CA PRO A 330 16.06 -6.46 -8.99
C PRO A 330 16.67 -7.25 -7.83
N PHE A 331 17.63 -8.13 -8.13
CA PHE A 331 18.29 -9.06 -7.18
C PHE A 331 17.42 -10.15 -6.54
N PHE A 332 16.09 -10.14 -6.69
CA PHE A 332 15.21 -11.10 -6.01
C PHE A 332 14.53 -12.08 -6.96
N GLY A 333 13.90 -11.61 -8.04
CA GLY A 333 13.12 -12.46 -8.92
C GLY A 333 12.00 -11.71 -9.62
N ALA A 334 10.91 -12.42 -9.92
CA ALA A 334 9.68 -11.83 -10.42
C ALA A 334 8.58 -11.94 -9.35
N ALA A 335 7.49 -11.19 -9.54
CA ALA A 335 6.33 -11.27 -8.68
C ALA A 335 5.05 -10.93 -9.46
N ALA A 336 4.05 -11.77 -9.31
CA ALA A 336 2.69 -11.51 -9.73
C ALA A 336 1.88 -10.98 -8.54
N THR A 337 1.24 -9.84 -8.74
CA THR A 337 0.32 -9.26 -7.77
C THR A 337 -1.08 -9.26 -8.33
N GLY A 338 -2.07 -9.33 -7.43
CA GLY A 338 -3.49 -9.23 -7.73
C GLY A 338 -4.25 -9.08 -6.42
N ARG A 339 -5.48 -8.58 -6.49
CA ARG A 339 -6.31 -8.34 -5.32
C ARG A 339 -7.68 -8.98 -5.48
N LYS A 340 -8.12 -9.67 -4.44
CA LYS A 340 -9.48 -10.18 -4.29
C LYS A 340 -9.83 -10.17 -2.80
N ASP A 341 -10.81 -9.35 -2.42
CA ASP A 341 -11.11 -9.09 -1.00
C ASP A 341 -11.71 -10.31 -0.27
N ASN A 342 -12.34 -11.22 -1.02
CA ASN A 342 -12.97 -12.44 -0.51
C ASN A 342 -12.37 -13.71 -1.12
N ALA A 343 -11.05 -13.72 -1.36
CA ALA A 343 -10.37 -14.90 -1.89
C ALA A 343 -10.47 -16.07 -0.90
N THR A 344 -11.01 -17.19 -1.36
CA THR A 344 -11.14 -18.40 -0.53
C THR A 344 -9.77 -19.03 -0.27
N LEU A 345 -9.67 -19.85 0.78
CA LEU A 345 -8.42 -20.57 1.09
C LEU A 345 -7.96 -21.45 -0.09
N SER A 346 -8.90 -22.13 -0.75
CA SER A 346 -8.61 -22.96 -1.92
C SER A 346 -8.08 -22.15 -3.10
N GLU A 347 -8.68 -21.00 -3.39
CA GLU A 347 -8.22 -20.10 -4.45
C GLU A 347 -6.78 -19.63 -4.19
N LYS A 348 -6.46 -19.24 -2.95
CA LYS A 348 -5.10 -18.83 -2.56
C LYS A 348 -4.08 -19.94 -2.78
N VAL A 349 -4.38 -21.18 -2.33
CA VAL A 349 -3.49 -22.33 -2.51
C VAL A 349 -3.32 -22.68 -3.98
N ILE A 350 -4.40 -22.69 -4.76
CA ILE A 350 -4.32 -23.00 -6.20
C ILE A 350 -3.52 -21.94 -6.94
N VAL A 351 -3.73 -20.65 -6.64
CA VAL A 351 -2.88 -19.57 -7.20
C VAL A 351 -1.42 -19.81 -6.85
N LEU A 352 -1.08 -20.12 -5.58
CA LEU A 352 0.29 -20.38 -5.16
C LEU A 352 0.91 -21.63 -5.79
N LEU A 353 0.13 -22.67 -6.11
CA LEU A 353 0.61 -23.85 -6.82
C LEU A 353 0.71 -23.64 -8.34
N ALA A 354 -0.09 -22.74 -8.90
CA ALA A 354 -0.11 -22.48 -10.33
C ALA A 354 1.18 -21.86 -10.86
N GLY A 355 2.01 -21.25 -10.02
CA GLY A 355 3.34 -20.79 -10.39
C GLY A 355 4.35 -21.93 -10.54
N PRO A 356 4.64 -22.71 -9.47
CA PRO A 356 5.65 -23.75 -9.52
C PRO A 356 5.28 -24.96 -10.39
N LEU A 357 4.03 -25.43 -10.36
CA LEU A 357 3.70 -26.71 -11.00
C LEU A 357 3.91 -26.75 -12.53
N PRO A 358 3.49 -25.74 -13.33
CA PRO A 358 3.67 -25.80 -14.78
C PRO A 358 5.13 -25.89 -15.21
N GLY A 359 6.01 -25.09 -14.61
CA GLY A 359 7.43 -25.12 -14.94
C GLY A 359 8.13 -26.40 -14.48
N LEU A 360 7.76 -26.91 -13.32
CA LEU A 360 8.27 -28.18 -12.80
C LEU A 360 7.88 -29.37 -13.68
N LEU A 361 6.60 -29.48 -14.05
CA LEU A 361 6.10 -30.55 -14.90
C LEU A 361 6.69 -30.49 -16.32
N LEU A 362 6.79 -29.29 -16.89
CA LEU A 362 7.39 -29.07 -18.20
C LEU A 362 8.87 -29.46 -18.20
N GLY A 363 9.65 -28.95 -17.24
CA GLY A 363 11.07 -29.24 -17.13
C GLY A 363 11.33 -30.73 -16.90
N ALA A 364 10.58 -31.35 -15.99
CA ALA A 364 10.74 -32.77 -15.70
C ALA A 364 10.32 -33.66 -16.87
N GLY A 365 9.23 -33.35 -17.57
CA GLY A 365 8.80 -34.09 -18.75
C GLY A 365 9.85 -34.09 -19.87
N ILE A 366 10.42 -32.91 -20.16
CA ILE A 366 11.50 -32.78 -21.15
C ILE A 366 12.77 -33.50 -20.65
N GLY A 367 13.14 -33.30 -19.39
CA GLY A 367 14.32 -33.91 -18.79
C GLY A 367 14.29 -35.44 -18.80
N ILE A 368 13.18 -36.04 -18.34
CA ILE A 368 13.00 -37.49 -18.29
C ILE A 368 13.05 -38.10 -19.71
N THR A 369 12.39 -37.47 -20.69
CA THR A 369 12.39 -37.95 -22.08
C THR A 369 13.78 -37.87 -22.71
N MET A 370 14.50 -36.78 -22.50
CA MET A 370 15.89 -36.65 -22.98
C MET A 370 16.84 -37.62 -22.29
N GLN A 371 16.67 -37.85 -20.99
CA GLN A 371 17.49 -38.81 -20.25
C GLN A 371 17.27 -40.23 -20.75
N ALA A 372 16.01 -40.61 -21.04
CA ALA A 372 15.66 -41.91 -21.61
C ALA A 372 16.30 -42.14 -22.99
N ASN A 373 16.43 -41.08 -23.79
CA ASN A 373 17.08 -41.14 -25.11
C ASN A 373 18.61 -41.05 -25.06
N GLY A 374 19.21 -40.81 -23.89
CA GLY A 374 20.65 -40.63 -23.72
C GLY A 374 21.19 -39.23 -24.07
N ASN A 375 20.31 -38.28 -24.38
CA ASN A 375 20.66 -36.99 -25.01
C ASN A 375 20.65 -35.80 -24.03
N ILE A 376 20.40 -36.02 -22.74
CA ILE A 376 20.19 -34.94 -21.76
C ILE A 376 21.41 -33.99 -21.62
N HIS A 377 22.61 -34.46 -21.98
CA HIS A 377 23.85 -33.67 -21.93
C HIS A 377 24.32 -33.18 -23.30
N ASP A 378 23.57 -33.43 -24.39
CA ASP A 378 23.99 -33.10 -25.75
C ASP A 378 23.96 -31.58 -26.02
N SER A 379 23.14 -30.84 -25.29
CA SER A 379 23.04 -29.38 -25.38
C SER A 379 23.13 -28.73 -24.00
N ASN A 380 24.22 -28.01 -23.75
CA ASN A 380 24.44 -27.26 -22.51
C ASN A 380 23.31 -26.26 -22.22
N VAL A 381 22.78 -25.61 -23.27
CA VAL A 381 21.69 -24.62 -23.16
C VAL A 381 20.38 -25.30 -22.74
N LEU A 382 20.05 -26.43 -23.37
CA LEU A 382 18.82 -27.17 -23.05
C LEU A 382 18.89 -27.81 -21.67
N PHE A 383 20.05 -28.38 -21.30
CA PHE A 383 20.29 -28.90 -19.95
C PHE A 383 20.14 -27.81 -18.88
N MET A 384 20.70 -26.62 -19.13
CA MET A 384 20.54 -25.46 -18.25
C MET A 384 19.06 -25.05 -18.12
N ALA A 385 18.32 -24.99 -19.22
CA ALA A 385 16.90 -24.65 -19.22
C ALA A 385 16.05 -25.66 -18.44
N ILE A 386 16.26 -26.96 -18.65
CA ILE A 386 15.61 -28.03 -17.88
C ILE A 386 15.96 -27.88 -16.40
N SER A 387 17.24 -27.62 -16.10
CA SER A 387 17.71 -27.50 -14.74
C SER A 387 17.06 -26.33 -14.01
N LEU A 388 17.02 -25.15 -14.62
CA LEU A 388 16.39 -23.98 -14.04
C LEU A 388 14.86 -24.16 -13.92
N LEU A 389 14.19 -24.76 -14.91
CA LEU A 389 12.77 -25.09 -14.84
C LEU A 389 12.45 -25.99 -13.64
N VAL A 390 13.19 -27.08 -13.46
CA VAL A 390 12.91 -28.03 -12.38
C VAL A 390 13.32 -27.46 -11.02
N VAL A 391 14.54 -26.94 -10.90
CA VAL A 391 15.09 -26.49 -9.61
C VAL A 391 14.38 -25.26 -9.08
N ILE A 392 14.18 -24.20 -9.87
CA ILE A 392 13.54 -22.97 -9.38
C ILE A 392 12.09 -23.23 -8.94
N ASN A 393 11.36 -24.02 -9.73
CA ASN A 393 9.98 -24.32 -9.40
C ASN A 393 9.85 -25.28 -8.21
N TYR A 394 10.76 -26.25 -8.07
CA TYR A 394 10.78 -27.11 -6.89
C TYR A 394 11.20 -26.34 -5.63
N LEU A 395 12.19 -25.45 -5.72
CA LEU A 395 12.54 -24.56 -4.60
C LEU A 395 11.32 -23.75 -4.15
N ASN A 396 10.52 -23.23 -5.08
CA ASN A 396 9.29 -22.53 -4.73
C ASN A 396 8.21 -23.40 -4.07
N LEU A 397 8.30 -24.73 -4.14
CA LEU A 397 7.44 -25.63 -3.36
C LEU A 397 7.96 -25.88 -1.94
N LEU A 398 9.20 -25.50 -1.60
CA LEU A 398 9.73 -25.74 -0.27
C LEU A 398 8.98 -24.93 0.80
N PRO A 399 8.80 -25.50 2.01
CA PRO A 399 8.08 -24.85 3.12
C PRO A 399 8.95 -23.78 3.80
N ILE A 400 9.42 -22.77 3.07
CA ILE A 400 10.34 -21.72 3.53
C ILE A 400 9.80 -20.36 3.05
N MET A 401 9.62 -19.39 3.95
CA MET A 401 9.25 -18.02 3.52
C MET A 401 10.44 -17.35 2.81
N PRO A 402 10.26 -16.47 1.80
CA PRO A 402 9.01 -15.99 1.24
C PRO A 402 8.49 -16.81 0.04
N LEU A 403 9.00 -18.03 -0.18
CA LEU A 403 8.64 -18.92 -1.30
C LEU A 403 7.18 -19.37 -1.22
N ASP A 404 6.61 -19.82 -2.34
CA ASP A 404 5.18 -20.15 -2.42
C ASP A 404 4.77 -21.28 -1.49
N GLY A 405 5.57 -22.34 -1.38
CA GLY A 405 5.37 -23.44 -0.44
C GLY A 405 5.36 -22.96 1.01
N GLY A 406 6.25 -22.03 1.36
CA GLY A 406 6.24 -21.34 2.65
C GLY A 406 4.93 -20.59 2.90
N ARG A 407 4.41 -19.88 1.89
CA ARG A 407 3.12 -19.18 1.96
C ARG A 407 1.94 -20.15 2.09
N ILE A 408 1.96 -21.27 1.36
CA ILE A 408 0.94 -22.33 1.44
C ILE A 408 0.91 -22.92 2.86
N VAL A 409 2.07 -23.30 3.40
CA VAL A 409 2.18 -23.79 4.79
C VAL A 409 1.68 -22.75 5.78
N ASN A 410 2.01 -21.47 5.57
CA ASN A 410 1.56 -20.39 6.42
C ASN A 410 0.04 -20.28 6.52
N ILE A 411 -0.64 -20.23 5.37
CA ILE A 411 -2.10 -20.08 5.33
C ILE A 411 -2.83 -21.35 5.79
N LEU A 412 -2.27 -22.54 5.54
CA LEU A 412 -2.90 -23.82 5.90
C LEU A 412 -2.74 -24.17 7.38
N LEU A 413 -1.54 -24.00 7.93
CA LEU A 413 -1.21 -24.46 9.29
C LEU A 413 -1.27 -23.34 10.34
N PHE A 414 -0.79 -22.13 10.02
CA PHE A 414 -0.53 -21.09 11.03
C PHE A 414 -1.61 -20.03 11.16
N SER A 415 -2.54 -19.95 10.21
CA SER A 415 -3.66 -19.00 10.24
C SER A 415 -4.60 -19.13 11.46
N ARG A 416 -4.62 -20.29 12.14
CA ARG A 416 -5.41 -20.50 13.38
C ARG A 416 -4.68 -20.11 14.65
N HIS A 417 -3.36 -20.21 14.67
CA HIS A 417 -2.54 -19.97 15.86
C HIS A 417 -1.60 -18.81 15.59
N PRO A 418 -1.98 -17.57 15.94
CA PRO A 418 -1.34 -16.39 15.35
C PRO A 418 0.18 -16.28 15.59
N TYR A 419 0.69 -16.79 16.71
CA TYR A 419 2.14 -16.79 17.01
C TYR A 419 2.96 -17.86 16.27
N THR A 420 2.32 -18.89 15.73
CA THR A 420 3.04 -19.95 14.99
C THR A 420 3.64 -19.42 13.69
N ASP A 421 2.98 -18.45 13.03
CA ASP A 421 3.54 -17.72 11.88
C ASP A 421 4.82 -16.96 12.25
N VAL A 422 4.84 -16.31 13.42
CA VAL A 422 6.03 -15.59 13.91
C VAL A 422 7.19 -16.56 14.12
N PHE A 423 6.92 -17.69 14.77
CA PHE A 423 7.91 -18.73 15.01
C PHE A 423 8.46 -19.31 13.70
N PHE A 424 7.58 -19.61 12.74
CA PHE A 424 7.97 -20.10 11.41
C PHE A 424 8.87 -19.12 10.65
N LYS A 425 8.60 -17.81 10.73
CA LYS A 425 9.45 -16.77 10.17
C LYS A 425 10.81 -16.69 10.86
N ILE A 426 10.87 -16.82 12.19
CA ILE A 426 12.15 -16.86 12.93
C ILE A 426 13.00 -18.03 12.47
N ILE A 427 12.42 -19.24 12.38
CA ILE A 427 13.13 -20.43 11.86
C ILE A 427 13.65 -20.17 10.45
N THR A 428 12.81 -19.62 9.58
CA THR A 428 13.20 -19.28 8.20
C THR A 428 14.40 -18.34 8.16
N VAL A 429 14.40 -17.29 9.00
CA VAL A 429 15.54 -16.36 9.10
C VAL A 429 16.80 -17.08 9.59
N SER A 430 16.68 -17.95 10.60
CA SER A 430 17.80 -18.77 11.09
C SER A 430 18.38 -19.68 10.00
N ILE A 431 17.54 -20.30 9.17
CA ILE A 431 17.96 -21.13 8.03
C ILE A 431 18.78 -20.30 7.04
N PHE A 432 18.31 -19.11 6.66
CA PHE A 432 19.06 -18.25 5.73
C PHE A 432 20.37 -17.71 6.31
N ILE A 433 20.40 -17.39 7.60
CA ILE A 433 21.64 -16.98 8.29
C ILE A 433 22.64 -18.14 8.30
N PHE A 434 22.18 -19.36 8.63
CA PHE A 434 23.03 -20.55 8.62
C PHE A 434 23.53 -20.88 7.21
N ALA A 435 22.67 -20.84 6.20
CA ALA A 435 23.10 -21.05 4.82
C ALA A 435 24.10 -19.98 4.37
N GLY A 436 23.83 -18.70 4.69
CA GLY A 436 24.66 -17.58 4.29
C GLY A 436 26.05 -17.57 4.91
N PHE A 437 26.16 -17.83 6.22
CA PHE A 437 27.44 -17.80 6.93
C PHE A 437 28.07 -19.17 7.12
N GLY A 438 27.26 -20.20 7.39
CA GLY A 438 27.72 -21.55 7.67
C GLY A 438 28.11 -22.34 6.43
N LEU A 439 27.37 -22.18 5.31
CA LEU A 439 27.67 -22.83 4.04
C LEU A 439 28.40 -21.92 3.04
N GLY A 440 28.58 -20.63 3.37
CA GLY A 440 29.20 -19.64 2.49
C GLY A 440 28.28 -19.07 1.41
N GLU A 441 26.97 -19.33 1.47
CA GLU A 441 25.98 -18.90 0.48
C GLU A 441 25.48 -17.46 0.74
N ALA A 442 26.41 -16.51 0.78
CA ALA A 442 26.13 -15.10 1.04
C ALA A 442 24.96 -14.50 0.22
N PRO A 443 24.70 -14.91 -1.05
CA PRO A 443 23.53 -14.44 -1.82
C PRO A 443 22.16 -14.76 -1.20
N LEU A 444 22.07 -15.68 -0.23
CA LEU A 444 20.80 -16.03 0.44
C LEU A 444 20.46 -15.11 1.62
N LEU A 445 21.42 -14.36 2.16
CA LEU A 445 21.20 -13.45 3.29
C LEU A 445 20.14 -12.36 3.04
N PRO A 446 20.03 -11.75 1.84
CA PRO A 446 18.97 -10.79 1.53
C PRO A 446 17.55 -11.38 1.68
N LEU A 447 17.34 -12.67 1.40
CA LEU A 447 16.04 -13.33 1.59
C LEU A 447 15.69 -13.43 3.08
N GLY A 448 16.66 -13.82 3.91
CA GLY A 448 16.51 -13.82 5.37
C GLY A 448 16.19 -12.43 5.91
N PHE A 449 16.88 -11.40 5.43
CA PHE A 449 16.61 -10.01 5.81
C PHE A 449 15.19 -9.55 5.43
N LEU A 450 14.72 -9.91 4.23
CA LEU A 450 13.36 -9.59 3.77
C LEU A 450 12.31 -10.20 4.71
N VAL A 451 12.47 -11.47 5.09
CA VAL A 451 11.57 -12.13 6.04
C VAL A 451 11.66 -11.48 7.43
N ALA A 452 12.87 -11.17 7.91
CA ALA A 452 13.11 -10.57 9.21
C ALA A 452 12.39 -9.22 9.40
N ILE A 453 12.36 -8.37 8.38
CA ILE A 453 11.64 -7.08 8.41
C ILE A 453 10.13 -7.27 8.68
N THR A 454 9.55 -8.41 8.29
CA THR A 454 8.11 -8.67 8.48
C THR A 454 7.75 -9.16 9.89
N ILE A 455 8.72 -9.61 10.69
CA ILE A 455 8.49 -10.24 12.00
C ILE A 455 7.80 -9.28 12.99
N PRO A 456 8.25 -8.01 13.18
CA PRO A 456 7.59 -7.11 14.12
C PRO A 456 6.12 -6.85 13.78
N SER A 457 5.80 -6.73 12.49
CA SER A 457 4.41 -6.57 12.04
C SER A 457 3.60 -7.83 12.31
N SER A 458 4.14 -8.99 11.98
CA SER A 458 3.49 -10.30 12.18
C SER A 458 3.19 -10.56 13.65
N PHE A 459 4.10 -10.16 14.55
CA PHE A 459 3.90 -10.25 15.99
C PHE A 459 2.75 -9.35 16.48
N ARG A 460 2.67 -8.10 15.97
CA ARG A 460 1.55 -7.19 16.29
C ARG A 460 0.22 -7.78 15.82
N SER A 461 0.17 -8.28 14.59
CA SER A 461 -1.01 -8.94 14.03
C SER A 461 -1.41 -10.15 14.86
N ALA A 462 -0.43 -10.95 15.29
CA ALA A 462 -0.67 -12.14 16.10
C ALA A 462 -1.33 -11.79 17.45
N LYS A 463 -0.79 -10.79 18.14
CA LYS A 463 -1.32 -10.31 19.42
C LYS A 463 -2.76 -9.80 19.30
N VAL A 464 -3.04 -9.00 18.26
CA VAL A 464 -4.38 -8.42 18.04
C VAL A 464 -5.37 -9.52 17.65
N LEU A 465 -5.00 -10.42 16.74
CA LEU A 465 -5.87 -11.51 16.28
C LEU A 465 -6.21 -12.48 17.42
N GLN A 466 -5.26 -12.83 18.28
CA GLN A 466 -5.52 -13.68 19.45
C GLN A 466 -6.57 -13.05 20.38
N LYS A 467 -6.43 -11.75 20.70
CA LYS A 467 -7.42 -11.02 21.52
C LYS A 467 -8.79 -10.94 20.84
N LEU A 468 -8.82 -10.72 19.53
CA LEU A 468 -10.06 -10.67 18.74
C LEU A 468 -10.80 -12.01 18.78
N GLN A 469 -10.06 -13.12 18.63
CA GLN A 469 -10.61 -14.48 18.72
C GLN A 469 -11.17 -14.78 20.13
N GLN A 470 -10.48 -14.36 21.18
CA GLN A 470 -10.95 -14.52 22.57
C GLN A 470 -12.24 -13.74 22.86
N MET A 471 -12.34 -12.49 22.43
CA MET A 471 -13.55 -11.67 22.66
C MET A 471 -14.79 -12.26 21.98
N ARG A 472 -14.63 -12.88 20.80
CA ARG A 472 -15.75 -13.50 20.08
C ARG A 472 -16.26 -14.79 20.72
N LEU A 473 -15.39 -15.57 21.40
CA LEU A 473 -15.82 -16.75 22.16
C LEU A 473 -16.79 -16.39 23.31
N HIS A 474 -16.93 -15.10 23.64
CA HIS A 474 -17.75 -14.61 24.73
C HIS A 474 -18.93 -13.71 24.28
N GLN A 475 -19.12 -13.46 22.98
CA GLN A 475 -20.23 -12.66 22.46
C GLN A 475 -20.90 -13.32 21.26
N ASN A 476 -22.20 -13.62 21.40
CA ASN A 476 -23.10 -13.96 20.29
C ASN A 476 -23.59 -12.67 19.60
N GLU A 477 -23.50 -12.67 18.27
CA GLU A 477 -24.33 -11.90 17.31
C GLU A 477 -24.18 -10.38 17.08
N ASP A 478 -23.47 -9.57 17.88
CA ASP A 478 -23.42 -8.10 17.64
C ASP A 478 -22.11 -7.55 17.00
N ALA A 479 -21.46 -8.31 16.12
CA ALA A 479 -20.36 -7.79 15.30
C ALA A 479 -20.90 -7.00 14.08
N LYS A 480 -21.69 -5.94 14.32
CA LYS A 480 -22.29 -5.13 13.24
C LYS A 480 -21.26 -4.54 12.26
N ASN A 481 -19.97 -4.49 12.61
CA ASN A 481 -18.88 -4.21 11.67
C ASN A 481 -17.54 -4.82 12.13
N LEU A 482 -17.06 -5.88 11.47
CA LEU A 482 -15.76 -6.54 11.75
C LEU A 482 -14.61 -5.53 11.82
N LEU A 483 -14.62 -4.52 10.94
CA LEU A 483 -13.56 -3.52 10.86
C LEU A 483 -13.49 -2.65 12.12
N ALA A 484 -14.64 -2.23 12.65
CA ALA A 484 -14.72 -1.51 13.91
C ALA A 484 -14.19 -2.35 15.08
N SER A 485 -14.55 -3.64 15.14
CA SER A 485 -14.03 -4.56 16.16
C SER A 485 -12.51 -4.72 16.06
N ILE A 486 -11.94 -4.74 14.86
CA ILE A 486 -10.49 -4.78 14.63
C ILE A 486 -9.83 -3.52 15.19
N PHE A 487 -10.28 -2.32 14.82
CA PHE A 487 -9.69 -1.06 15.31
C PHE A 487 -9.80 -0.91 16.82
N HIS A 488 -10.95 -1.27 17.40
CA HIS A 488 -11.12 -1.29 18.84
C HIS A 488 -10.15 -2.28 19.53
N THR A 489 -9.92 -3.46 18.93
CA THR A 489 -8.96 -4.44 19.44
C THR A 489 -7.52 -3.96 19.30
N ILE A 490 -7.17 -3.27 18.20
CA ILE A 490 -5.85 -2.64 18.01
C ILE A 490 -5.57 -1.68 19.17
N LYS A 491 -6.52 -0.79 19.50
CA LYS A 491 -6.41 0.15 20.61
C LYS A 491 -6.20 -0.56 21.95
N LYS A 492 -7.07 -1.52 22.30
CA LYS A 492 -6.98 -2.34 23.53
C LYS A 492 -5.75 -3.25 23.59
N SER A 493 -5.01 -3.42 22.50
CA SER A 493 -3.80 -4.25 22.44
C SER A 493 -2.51 -3.49 22.78
N GLY A 494 -2.62 -2.20 23.12
CA GLY A 494 -1.48 -1.31 23.37
C GLY A 494 -0.93 -0.68 22.09
N TYR A 495 -1.71 -0.68 21.00
CA TYR A 495 -1.32 -0.13 19.71
C TYR A 495 -2.11 1.14 19.33
N ALA A 496 -2.80 1.76 20.30
CA ALA A 496 -3.50 3.03 20.11
C ALA A 496 -2.57 4.18 19.64
N SER A 497 -1.29 4.12 20.03
CA SER A 497 -0.26 5.11 19.72
C SER A 497 0.43 4.93 18.36
N LEU A 498 0.15 3.83 17.65
CA LEU A 498 0.63 3.66 16.28
C LEU A 498 0.02 4.75 15.39
N ASN A 499 0.76 5.17 14.37
CA ASN A 499 0.20 6.08 13.39
C ASN A 499 -0.86 5.36 12.54
N PHE A 500 -1.77 6.12 11.94
CA PHE A 500 -2.88 5.54 11.20
C PHE A 500 -2.42 4.68 10.02
N ALA A 501 -1.34 5.08 9.31
CA ALA A 501 -0.78 4.27 8.24
C ALA A 501 -0.28 2.88 8.70
N GLN A 502 0.20 2.75 9.95
CA GLN A 502 0.55 1.48 10.56
C GLN A 502 -0.70 0.70 10.97
N LYS A 503 -1.71 1.37 11.55
CA LYS A 503 -2.99 0.75 11.91
C LYS A 503 -3.73 0.21 10.69
N TYR A 504 -3.75 0.95 9.58
CA TYR A 504 -4.31 0.53 8.30
C TYR A 504 -3.70 -0.79 7.81
N ARG A 505 -2.35 -0.88 7.76
CA ARG A 505 -1.66 -2.12 7.35
C ARG A 505 -1.94 -3.28 8.30
N LEU A 506 -1.94 -3.01 9.60
CA LEU A 506 -2.25 -3.99 10.63
C LEU A 506 -3.69 -4.52 10.49
N ALA A 507 -4.66 -3.62 10.30
CA ALA A 507 -6.06 -3.99 10.08
C ALA A 507 -6.22 -4.85 8.82
N LYS A 508 -5.57 -4.49 7.70
CA LYS A 508 -5.61 -5.26 6.45
C LYS A 508 -5.08 -6.69 6.62
N ASP A 509 -3.93 -6.85 7.29
CA ASP A 509 -3.36 -8.17 7.59
C ASP A 509 -4.28 -8.99 8.52
N ILE A 510 -4.91 -8.35 9.52
CA ILE A 510 -5.88 -9.01 10.41
C ILE A 510 -7.11 -9.45 9.64
N ILE A 511 -7.71 -8.62 8.77
CA ILE A 511 -8.88 -8.98 7.95
C ILE A 511 -8.56 -10.23 7.13
N GLN A 512 -7.41 -10.24 6.46
CA GLN A 512 -7.00 -11.36 5.63
C GLN A 512 -6.82 -12.65 6.45
N ARG A 513 -6.07 -12.60 7.55
CA ARG A 513 -5.84 -13.76 8.43
C ARG A 513 -7.12 -14.24 9.10
N TYR A 514 -8.00 -13.30 9.46
CA TYR A 514 -9.30 -13.59 10.04
C TYR A 514 -10.10 -14.45 9.07
N GLN A 515 -10.27 -14.03 7.80
CA GLN A 515 -10.95 -14.83 6.78
C GLN A 515 -10.32 -16.22 6.60
N GLU A 516 -8.98 -16.32 6.57
CA GLU A 516 -8.27 -17.59 6.43
C GLU A 516 -8.52 -18.55 7.60
N SER A 517 -8.70 -18.04 8.82
CA SER A 517 -8.93 -18.84 10.03
C SER A 517 -10.28 -19.60 10.03
N TYR A 518 -11.27 -19.16 9.24
CA TYR A 518 -12.63 -19.75 9.17
C TYR A 518 -12.80 -20.88 8.17
N ALA A 519 -11.78 -21.21 7.37
CA ALA A 519 -11.88 -22.35 6.46
C ALA A 519 -12.15 -23.67 7.22
N SER A 520 -13.00 -24.51 6.65
CA SER A 520 -13.35 -25.81 7.23
C SER A 520 -12.10 -26.70 7.39
N LEU A 521 -12.11 -27.57 8.39
CA LEU A 521 -10.99 -28.49 8.63
C LEU A 521 -10.79 -29.45 7.44
N THR A 522 -11.88 -29.91 6.82
CA THR A 522 -11.84 -30.80 5.66
C THR A 522 -11.17 -30.12 4.47
N THR A 523 -11.52 -28.87 4.16
CA THR A 523 -10.86 -28.08 3.11
C THR A 523 -9.37 -27.91 3.40
N ARG A 524 -8.97 -27.68 4.65
CA ARG A 524 -7.55 -27.57 5.00
C ARG A 524 -6.80 -28.87 4.79
N LEU A 525 -7.35 -29.99 5.27
CA LEU A 525 -6.73 -31.31 5.12
C LEU A 525 -6.60 -31.70 3.64
N SER A 526 -7.62 -31.43 2.82
CA SER A 526 -7.55 -31.70 1.38
C SER A 526 -6.48 -30.84 0.68
N LEU A 527 -6.39 -29.55 1.02
CA LEU A 527 -5.38 -28.66 0.46
C LEU A 527 -3.97 -28.99 0.95
N LEU A 528 -3.83 -29.45 2.20
CA LEU A 528 -2.57 -29.92 2.75
C LEU A 528 -2.12 -31.20 2.03
N ALA A 529 -3.02 -32.15 1.80
CA ALA A 529 -2.74 -33.35 1.03
C ALA A 529 -2.31 -33.01 -0.41
N LEU A 530 -3.01 -32.08 -1.07
CA LEU A 530 -2.64 -31.58 -2.40
C LEU A 530 -1.23 -30.96 -2.42
N TYR A 531 -0.90 -30.15 -1.41
CA TYR A 531 0.42 -29.55 -1.28
C TYR A 531 1.51 -30.60 -1.01
N LEU A 532 1.27 -31.56 -0.12
CA LEU A 532 2.22 -32.64 0.16
C LEU A 532 2.45 -33.52 -1.08
N LEU A 533 1.39 -33.82 -1.83
CA LEU A 533 1.50 -34.52 -3.11
C LEU A 533 2.38 -33.75 -4.11
N SER A 534 2.18 -32.42 -4.18
CA SER A 534 2.97 -31.54 -5.04
C SER A 534 4.44 -31.49 -4.63
N LEU A 535 4.72 -31.40 -3.33
CA LEU A 535 6.07 -31.35 -2.77
C LEU A 535 6.82 -32.68 -2.98
N VAL A 536 6.22 -33.80 -2.56
CA VAL A 536 6.84 -35.13 -2.68
C VAL A 536 6.94 -35.55 -4.15
N GLY A 537 5.87 -35.36 -4.92
CA GLY A 537 5.87 -35.62 -6.37
C GLY A 537 6.90 -34.76 -7.09
N GLY A 538 7.04 -33.49 -6.71
CA GLY A 538 8.07 -32.61 -7.23
C GLY A 538 9.49 -33.10 -6.96
N LEU A 539 9.77 -33.59 -5.75
CA LEU A 539 11.06 -34.18 -5.42
C LEU A 539 11.35 -35.42 -6.27
N VAL A 540 10.37 -36.30 -6.46
CA VAL A 540 10.49 -37.48 -7.33
C VAL A 540 10.81 -37.04 -8.76
N LEU A 541 10.12 -36.02 -9.29
CA LEU A 541 10.39 -35.49 -10.62
C LEU A 541 11.79 -34.91 -10.75
N VAL A 542 12.30 -34.21 -9.73
CA VAL A 542 13.69 -33.72 -9.69
C VAL A 542 14.66 -34.91 -9.79
N VAL A 543 14.48 -35.93 -8.96
CA VAL A 543 15.34 -37.12 -8.96
C VAL A 543 15.31 -37.83 -10.31
N LEU A 544 14.13 -38.07 -10.87
CA LEU A 544 13.99 -38.73 -12.19
C LEU A 544 14.59 -37.91 -13.32
N THR A 545 14.62 -36.58 -13.21
CA THR A 545 15.21 -35.71 -14.23
C THR A 545 16.74 -35.83 -14.28
N PHE A 546 17.40 -35.94 -13.12
CA PHE A 546 18.87 -35.88 -13.04
C PHE A 546 19.55 -37.22 -12.77
N VAL A 547 18.84 -38.20 -12.23
CA VAL A 547 19.38 -39.53 -11.91
C VAL A 547 18.90 -40.55 -12.93
N PRO A 548 19.80 -41.21 -13.68
CA PRO A 548 19.39 -42.22 -14.67
C PRO A 548 18.66 -43.39 -14.01
N LEU A 549 17.54 -43.82 -14.62
CA LEU A 549 16.68 -44.92 -14.15
C LEU A 549 17.45 -46.21 -13.78
N ARG A 550 18.54 -46.52 -14.52
CA ARG A 550 19.41 -47.68 -14.27
C ARG A 550 20.08 -47.68 -12.89
N TYR A 551 20.35 -46.50 -12.31
CA TYR A 551 20.93 -46.39 -10.97
C TYR A 551 19.85 -46.50 -9.88
N LEU A 552 18.63 -46.02 -10.16
CA LEU A 552 17.50 -46.16 -9.25
C LEU A 552 17.10 -47.63 -9.07
N SER A 553 17.12 -48.43 -10.15
CA SER A 553 16.89 -49.87 -10.04
C SER A 553 17.93 -50.59 -9.18
N ILE A 554 19.21 -50.18 -9.24
CA ILE A 554 20.29 -50.75 -8.42
C ILE A 554 20.11 -50.37 -6.94
N ILE A 555 19.75 -49.12 -6.66
CA ILE A 555 19.47 -48.65 -5.30
C ILE A 555 18.25 -49.38 -4.71
N PHE A 556 17.18 -49.56 -5.50
CA PHE A 556 15.98 -50.27 -5.06
C PHE A 556 16.25 -51.77 -4.81
N LEU A 557 17.04 -52.42 -5.67
CA LEU A 557 17.48 -53.81 -5.48
C LEU A 557 18.35 -54.00 -4.23
N ASN A 558 19.14 -52.98 -3.85
CA ASN A 558 19.95 -52.99 -2.63
C ASN A 558 19.17 -52.62 -1.36
N LEU A 559 17.99 -52.01 -1.48
CA LEU A 559 17.11 -51.68 -0.35
C LEU A 559 16.10 -52.81 -0.02
N VAL A 560 15.82 -53.68 -0.99
CA VAL A 560 14.92 -54.84 -0.85
C VAL A 560 15.69 -56.13 -0.48
N ARG A 561 17.03 -56.10 -0.59
CA ARG A 561 17.94 -57.07 0.04
C ARG A 561 18.28 -56.60 1.45
#